data_AF-A0A183D867-F1
#
_entry.id   AF-A0A183D867-F1
#
_cell.length_a   1.000
_cell.length_b   1.000
_cell.length_c   1.000
_cell.angle_alpha   90.00
_cell.angle_beta   90.00
_cell.angle_gamma   90.00
#
_symmetry.space_group_name_H-M   'P 1'
#
loop_
_entity.id
_entity.type
_entity.pdbx_description
1 polymer ?
#
loop_
_entity_poly.entity_id
_entity_poly.type
_entity_poly.pdbx_seq_one_letter_code
_entity_poly.pdbx_strand_id
1 'polypeptide(L)'
;MMNALRDVVPHIDEAVFSSLGDKLIEQLRSSVGLTTRTGTCQFIIDLCLRRQQMLLSFPSTCDKMVRVLMHGFTDRNPAIKKQFSSCLSYLIPFCSKAEVNRVMDHIKRKLQSEQDDQLAILHLLRALARNTEILSKWATDIVPYVFLCKCQSVAKDDETGKKRLEMWEELWSDLVPGSSACF
;
A
#
# COMPACT_ATOMS: atom_id res chain seq x y z
N MET A 1 24.39 -1.42 3.98
CA MET A 1 23.91 -0.37 3.06
C MET A 1 22.60 0.27 3.52
N MET A 2 21.54 -0.50 3.83
CA MET A 2 20.29 0.09 4.36
C MET A 2 20.45 0.85 5.68
N ASN A 3 21.34 0.41 6.59
CA ASN A 3 21.58 1.10 7.86
C ASN A 3 22.11 2.54 7.66
N ALA A 4 23.08 2.72 6.76
CA ALA A 4 23.61 4.05 6.46
C ALA A 4 22.56 5.01 5.90
N LEU A 5 21.64 4.53 5.03
CA LEU A 5 20.54 5.35 4.55
C LEU A 5 19.60 5.76 5.69
N ARG A 6 19.33 4.84 6.63
CA ARG A 6 18.52 5.12 7.81
C ARG A 6 19.16 6.16 8.71
N ASP A 7 20.49 6.21 8.80
CA ASP A 7 21.20 7.19 9.62
C ASP A 7 21.12 8.61 9.03
N VAL A 8 20.93 8.73 7.70
CA VAL A 8 20.80 10.02 7.02
C VAL A 8 19.38 10.61 7.11
N VAL A 9 18.34 9.79 7.29
CA VAL A 9 16.93 10.24 7.34
C VAL A 9 16.67 11.42 8.31
N PRO A 10 17.21 11.44 9.54
CA PRO A 10 17.05 12.56 10.47
C PRO A 10 17.66 13.89 9.98
N HIS A 11 18.51 13.87 8.95
CA HIS A 11 19.18 15.05 8.40
C HIS A 11 18.53 15.61 7.13
N ILE A 12 17.51 14.96 6.58
CA ILE A 12 16.80 15.38 5.36
C ILE A 12 15.73 16.42 5.67
N ASP A 13 16.04 17.70 5.55
CA ASP A 13 15.06 18.80 5.69
C ASP A 13 14.26 19.09 4.41
N GLU A 14 13.38 20.09 4.47
CA GLU A 14 12.54 20.51 3.34
C GLU A 14 13.38 20.96 2.12
N ALA A 15 14.50 21.63 2.35
CA ALA A 15 15.39 22.09 1.29
C ALA A 15 16.00 20.89 0.56
N VAL A 16 16.51 19.90 1.29
CA VAL A 16 17.03 18.65 0.70
C VAL A 16 15.90 17.88 0.00
N PHE A 17 14.75 17.74 0.65
CA PHE A 17 13.63 16.96 0.12
C PHE A 17 13.05 17.53 -1.18
N SER A 18 13.08 18.86 -1.36
CA SER A 18 12.63 19.52 -2.58
C SER A 18 13.28 18.95 -3.85
N SER A 19 14.57 18.61 -3.78
CA SER A 19 15.32 18.01 -4.89
C SER A 19 15.33 16.48 -4.85
N LEU A 20 15.28 15.89 -3.65
CA LEU A 20 15.31 14.44 -3.46
C LEU A 20 13.99 13.78 -3.89
N GLY A 21 12.85 14.45 -3.69
CA GLY A 21 11.53 13.92 -3.99
C GLY A 21 11.38 13.50 -5.45
N ASP A 22 11.80 14.35 -6.40
CA ASP A 22 11.75 14.03 -7.82
C ASP A 22 12.68 12.86 -8.20
N LYS A 23 13.87 12.79 -7.58
CA LYS A 23 14.80 11.66 -7.77
C LYS A 23 14.20 10.34 -7.27
N LEU A 24 13.51 10.35 -6.13
CA LEU A 24 12.84 9.18 -5.60
C LEU A 24 11.69 8.72 -6.52
N ILE A 25 10.92 9.66 -7.08
CA ILE A 25 9.87 9.37 -8.07
C ILE A 25 10.49 8.71 -9.32
N GLU A 26 11.60 9.25 -9.81
CA GLU A 26 12.32 8.68 -10.94
C GLU A 26 12.80 7.26 -10.63
N GLN A 27 13.45 7.05 -9.47
CA GLN A 27 13.92 5.73 -9.05
C GLN A 27 12.77 4.71 -8.95
N LEU A 28 11.60 5.09 -8.41
CA LEU A 28 10.45 4.19 -8.37
C LEU A 28 9.93 3.81 -9.76
N ARG A 29 10.04 4.72 -10.75
CA ARG A 29 9.51 4.55 -12.10
C ARG A 29 10.45 3.79 -13.03
N SER A 30 11.74 4.13 -13.03
CA SER A 30 12.69 3.73 -14.08
C SER A 30 13.59 2.56 -13.66
N SER A 31 13.75 2.30 -12.36
CA SER A 31 14.64 1.22 -11.94
C SER A 31 14.05 -0.15 -12.27
N VAL A 32 14.88 -1.00 -12.87
CA VAL A 32 14.52 -2.39 -13.22
C VAL A 32 14.93 -3.39 -12.15
N GLY A 33 15.85 -3.02 -11.25
CA GLY A 33 16.36 -3.87 -10.18
C GLY A 33 15.38 -3.99 -9.01
N LEU A 34 15.05 -5.23 -8.63
CA LEU A 34 14.18 -5.53 -7.47
C LEU A 34 14.69 -4.84 -6.20
N THR A 35 15.98 -4.98 -5.90
CA THR A 35 16.61 -4.44 -4.69
C THR A 35 16.58 -2.91 -4.64
N THR A 36 16.80 -2.24 -5.77
CA THR A 36 16.72 -0.78 -5.87
C THR A 36 15.29 -0.32 -5.61
N ARG A 37 14.30 -0.93 -6.26
CA ARG A 37 12.88 -0.55 -6.08
C ARG A 37 12.40 -0.75 -4.65
N THR A 38 12.70 -1.91 -4.07
CA THR A 38 12.27 -2.21 -2.69
C THR A 38 13.04 -1.38 -1.66
N GLY A 39 14.32 -1.10 -1.90
CA GLY A 39 15.14 -0.19 -1.10
C GLY A 39 14.63 1.24 -1.13
N THR A 40 14.27 1.76 -2.31
CA THR A 40 13.65 3.09 -2.45
C THR A 40 12.32 3.17 -1.70
N CYS A 41 11.47 2.14 -1.82
CA CYS A 41 10.24 2.06 -1.02
C CYS A 41 10.54 2.07 0.48
N GLN A 42 11.51 1.28 0.94
CA GLN A 42 11.87 1.22 2.34
C GLN A 42 12.38 2.57 2.87
N PHE A 43 13.17 3.27 2.07
CA PHE A 43 13.65 4.61 2.41
C PHE A 43 12.51 5.64 2.48
N ILE A 44 11.53 5.58 1.57
CA ILE A 44 10.33 6.42 1.64
C ILE A 44 9.51 6.10 2.90
N ILE A 45 9.37 4.83 3.27
CA ILE A 45 8.72 4.45 4.55
C ILE A 45 9.47 5.03 5.73
N ASP A 46 10.81 4.98 5.73
CA ASP A 46 11.63 5.57 6.78
C ASP A 46 11.43 7.11 6.87
N LEU A 47 11.27 7.81 5.74
CA LEU A 47 10.88 9.22 5.71
C LEU A 47 9.47 9.43 6.28
N CYS A 48 8.49 8.61 5.90
CA CYS A 48 7.12 8.67 6.42
C CYS A 48 7.09 8.53 7.94
N LEU A 49 7.92 7.66 8.51
CA LEU A 49 7.95 7.43 9.95
C LEU A 49 8.68 8.56 10.71
N ARG A 50 9.79 9.04 10.18
CA ARG A 50 10.72 9.92 10.92
C ARG A 50 10.67 11.38 10.54
N ARG A 51 10.11 11.72 9.37
CA ARG A 51 10.07 13.09 8.81
C ARG A 51 8.65 13.53 8.43
N GLN A 52 7.68 13.19 9.29
CA GLN A 52 6.25 13.44 9.07
C GLN A 52 5.93 14.91 8.76
N GLN A 53 6.44 15.85 9.59
CA GLN A 53 6.16 17.28 9.44
C GLN A 53 6.66 17.84 8.11
N MET A 54 7.85 17.40 7.68
CA MET A 54 8.39 17.75 6.37
C MET A 54 7.48 17.23 5.26
N LEU A 55 7.05 15.96 5.30
CA LEU A 55 6.21 15.40 4.23
C LEU A 55 4.84 16.09 4.12
N LEU A 56 4.27 16.55 5.24
CA LEU A 56 3.02 17.33 5.23
C LEU A 56 3.14 18.64 4.42
N SER A 57 4.35 19.20 4.29
CA SER A 57 4.62 20.38 3.46
C SER A 57 4.72 20.06 1.95
N PHE A 58 4.76 18.78 1.55
CA PHE A 58 4.95 18.35 0.14
C PHE A 58 3.87 17.39 -0.40
N PRO A 59 2.57 17.68 -0.24
CA PRO A 59 1.50 16.77 -0.68
C PRO A 59 1.54 16.49 -2.18
N SER A 60 1.94 17.45 -3.03
CA SER A 60 2.06 17.24 -4.48
C SER A 60 3.12 16.19 -4.84
N THR A 61 4.25 16.17 -4.11
CA THR A 61 5.30 15.18 -4.31
C THR A 61 4.85 13.80 -3.83
N CYS A 62 4.20 13.74 -2.66
CA CYS A 62 3.60 12.51 -2.15
C CYS A 62 2.55 11.94 -3.11
N ASP A 63 1.68 12.78 -3.68
CA ASP A 63 0.69 12.37 -4.68
C ASP A 63 1.33 11.75 -5.93
N LYS A 64 2.40 12.38 -6.45
CA LYS A 64 3.16 11.83 -7.60
C LYS A 64 3.78 10.47 -7.28
N MET A 65 4.35 10.31 -6.08
CA MET A 65 4.90 9.03 -5.62
C MET A 65 3.81 7.96 -5.52
N VAL A 66 2.65 8.27 -4.92
CA VAL A 66 1.50 7.34 -4.86
C VAL A 66 1.07 6.90 -6.25
N ARG A 67 0.96 7.81 -7.22
CA ARG A 67 0.61 7.45 -8.60
C ARG A 67 1.60 6.48 -9.24
N VAL A 68 2.91 6.68 -9.01
CA VAL A 68 3.94 5.75 -9.49
C VAL A 68 3.82 4.39 -8.78
N LEU A 69 3.58 4.37 -7.47
CA LEU A 69 3.41 3.13 -6.70
C LEU A 69 2.18 2.33 -7.17
N MET A 70 1.08 3.01 -7.53
CA MET A 70 -0.11 2.33 -8.08
C MET A 70 0.19 1.56 -9.38
N HIS A 71 1.14 2.03 -10.21
CA HIS A 71 1.56 1.29 -11.40
C HIS A 71 2.31 -0.02 -11.07
N GLY A 72 2.88 -0.15 -9.88
CA GLY A 72 3.54 -1.39 -9.46
C GLY A 72 2.59 -2.54 -9.14
N PHE A 73 1.28 -2.32 -9.12
CA PHE A 73 0.30 -3.39 -8.86
C PHE A 73 0.14 -4.36 -10.03
N THR A 74 0.47 -3.91 -11.25
CA THR A 74 0.50 -4.74 -12.46
C THR A 74 1.86 -5.38 -12.70
N ASP A 75 2.81 -5.25 -11.75
CA ASP A 75 4.15 -5.84 -11.87
C ASP A 75 4.10 -7.37 -11.86
N ARG A 76 4.99 -8.05 -12.58
CA ARG A 76 5.02 -9.53 -12.58
C ARG A 76 5.57 -10.10 -11.28
N ASN A 77 6.35 -9.32 -10.53
CA ASN A 77 6.97 -9.78 -9.30
C ASN A 77 6.05 -9.52 -8.08
N PRO A 78 5.58 -10.56 -7.37
CA PRO A 78 4.70 -10.38 -6.22
C PRO A 78 5.37 -9.63 -5.05
N ALA A 79 6.70 -9.71 -4.91
CA ALA A 79 7.43 -8.96 -3.89
C ALA A 79 7.36 -7.45 -4.16
N ILE A 80 7.37 -7.02 -5.42
CA ILE A 80 7.17 -5.63 -5.81
C ILE A 80 5.76 -5.19 -5.47
N LYS A 81 4.73 -5.96 -5.86
CA LYS A 81 3.32 -5.63 -5.54
C LYS A 81 3.14 -5.42 -4.04
N LYS A 82 3.68 -6.34 -3.22
CA LYS A 82 3.63 -6.27 -1.75
C LYS A 82 4.38 -5.05 -1.20
N GLN A 83 5.61 -4.81 -1.64
CA GLN A 83 6.41 -3.69 -1.13
C GLN A 83 5.84 -2.33 -1.54
N PHE A 84 5.33 -2.21 -2.77
CA PHE A 84 4.69 -0.99 -3.24
C PHE A 84 3.39 -0.72 -2.49
N SER A 85 2.59 -1.76 -2.22
CA SER A 85 1.41 -1.68 -1.36
C SER A 85 1.76 -1.17 0.04
N SER A 86 2.83 -1.71 0.64
CA SER A 86 3.32 -1.25 1.94
C SER A 86 3.79 0.20 1.90
N CYS A 87 4.60 0.59 0.91
CA CYS A 87 5.08 1.96 0.80
C CYS A 87 3.93 2.96 0.64
N LEU A 88 2.95 2.60 -0.19
CA LEU A 88 1.79 3.43 -0.44
C LEU A 88 0.98 3.64 0.85
N SER A 89 0.75 2.60 1.65
CA SER A 89 -0.04 2.75 2.88
C SER A 89 0.58 3.69 3.92
N TYR A 90 1.92 3.76 3.99
CA TYR A 90 2.62 4.75 4.82
C TYR A 90 2.58 6.17 4.24
N LEU A 91 2.48 6.31 2.92
CA LEU A 91 2.55 7.60 2.24
C LEU A 91 1.19 8.31 2.15
N ILE A 92 0.09 7.55 2.07
CA ILE A 92 -1.27 8.07 1.94
C ILE A 92 -1.65 9.15 2.97
N PRO A 93 -1.25 9.09 4.26
CA PRO A 93 -1.51 10.17 5.21
C PRO A 93 -0.98 11.55 4.81
N PHE A 94 0.04 11.62 3.96
CA PHE A 94 0.69 12.86 3.52
C PHE A 94 0.16 13.36 2.16
N CYS A 95 -0.76 12.64 1.55
CA CYS A 95 -1.33 12.97 0.25
C CYS A 95 -2.49 13.96 0.34
N SER A 96 -2.79 14.60 -0.78
CA SER A 96 -4.01 15.41 -0.89
C SER A 96 -5.26 14.54 -0.78
N LYS A 97 -6.35 15.10 -0.24
CA LYS A 97 -7.64 14.40 -0.16
C LYS A 97 -8.11 13.86 -1.52
N ALA A 98 -7.81 14.57 -2.61
CA ALA A 98 -8.15 14.15 -3.96
C ALA A 98 -7.41 12.86 -4.36
N GLU A 99 -6.12 12.74 -4.03
CA GLU A 99 -5.34 11.54 -4.32
C GLU A 99 -5.76 10.37 -3.43
N VAL A 100 -6.04 10.62 -2.14
CA VAL A 100 -6.60 9.60 -1.24
C VAL A 100 -7.89 9.03 -1.82
N ASN A 101 -8.85 9.88 -2.21
CA ASN A 101 -10.10 9.44 -2.84
C ASN A 101 -9.84 8.63 -4.11
N ARG A 102 -8.91 9.06 -4.97
CA ARG A 102 -8.55 8.34 -6.20
C ARG A 102 -8.05 6.92 -5.93
N VAL A 103 -7.25 6.73 -4.89
CA VAL A 103 -6.77 5.41 -4.46
C VAL A 103 -7.92 4.55 -3.95
N MET A 104 -8.80 5.10 -3.11
CA MET A 104 -9.94 4.36 -2.57
C MET A 104 -10.94 3.97 -3.67
N ASP A 105 -11.20 4.87 -4.62
CA ASP A 105 -12.02 4.55 -5.79
C ASP A 105 -11.39 3.45 -6.66
N HIS A 106 -10.05 3.43 -6.78
CA HIS A 106 -9.35 2.35 -7.47
C HIS A 106 -9.52 1.01 -6.76
N ILE A 107 -9.37 0.98 -5.44
CA ILE A 107 -9.61 -0.22 -4.61
C ILE A 107 -11.04 -0.72 -4.84
N LYS A 108 -12.05 0.16 -4.69
CA LYS A 108 -13.47 -0.19 -4.87
C LYS A 108 -13.74 -0.78 -6.25
N ARG A 109 -13.27 -0.14 -7.32
CA ARG A 109 -13.43 -0.64 -8.70
C ARG A 109 -12.79 -2.02 -8.90
N LYS A 110 -11.60 -2.25 -8.33
CA LYS A 110 -10.91 -3.54 -8.48
C LYS A 110 -11.54 -4.65 -7.65
N LEU A 111 -12.07 -4.34 -6.46
CA LEU A 111 -12.86 -5.29 -5.66
C LEU A 111 -14.15 -5.74 -6.39
N GLN A 112 -14.75 -4.84 -7.18
CA GLN A 112 -15.92 -5.14 -8.01
C GLN A 112 -15.59 -5.89 -9.31
N SER A 113 -14.31 -5.98 -9.68
CA SER A 113 -13.90 -6.65 -10.92
C SER A 113 -13.67 -8.13 -10.69
N GLU A 114 -14.13 -8.96 -11.63
CA GLU A 114 -13.88 -10.41 -11.65
C GLU A 114 -12.45 -10.78 -12.12
N GLN A 115 -11.55 -9.80 -12.25
CA GLN A 115 -10.21 -9.99 -12.79
C GLN A 115 -9.19 -10.43 -11.71
N ASP A 116 -8.14 -11.11 -12.17
CA ASP A 116 -7.06 -11.76 -11.40
C ASP A 116 -6.12 -10.79 -10.62
N ASP A 117 -6.43 -9.49 -10.60
CA ASP A 117 -5.66 -8.46 -9.89
C ASP A 117 -5.97 -8.39 -8.38
N GLN A 118 -6.83 -9.27 -7.87
CA GLN A 118 -7.27 -9.24 -6.47
C GLN A 118 -6.12 -9.34 -5.46
N LEU A 119 -5.00 -10.00 -5.80
CA LEU A 119 -3.86 -10.12 -4.90
C LEU A 119 -3.17 -8.77 -4.62
N ALA A 120 -3.08 -7.88 -5.61
CA ALA A 120 -2.48 -6.56 -5.42
C ALA A 120 -3.34 -5.71 -4.48
N ILE A 121 -4.66 -5.76 -4.68
CA ILE A 121 -5.63 -5.06 -3.83
C ILE A 121 -5.63 -5.62 -2.42
N LEU A 122 -5.57 -6.94 -2.26
CA LEU A 122 -5.45 -7.60 -0.96
C LEU A 122 -4.19 -7.12 -0.22
N HIS A 123 -3.04 -7.05 -0.88
CA HIS A 123 -1.82 -6.51 -0.28
C HIS A 123 -1.99 -5.05 0.15
N LEU A 124 -2.62 -4.21 -0.68
CA LEU A 124 -2.86 -2.81 -0.34
C LEU A 124 -3.82 -2.67 0.83
N LEU A 125 -4.96 -3.35 0.82
CA LEU A 125 -5.94 -3.32 1.90
C LEU A 125 -5.32 -3.75 3.23
N ARG A 126 -4.53 -4.84 3.23
CA ARG A 126 -3.79 -5.29 4.43
C ARG A 126 -2.75 -4.28 4.89
N ALA A 127 -2.05 -3.63 3.96
CA ALA A 127 -1.09 -2.59 4.31
C ALA A 127 -1.78 -1.35 4.91
N LEU A 128 -2.96 -0.99 4.38
CA LEU A 128 -3.80 0.08 4.89
C LEU A 128 -4.49 -0.27 6.21
N ALA A 129 -4.82 -1.54 6.47
CA ALA A 129 -5.47 -2.00 7.71
C ALA A 129 -4.64 -1.69 8.95
N ARG A 130 -3.33 -1.58 8.79
CA ARG A 130 -2.40 -1.09 9.82
C ARG A 130 -2.61 0.38 10.19
N ASN A 131 -3.29 1.14 9.33
CA ASN A 131 -3.64 2.54 9.51
C ASN A 131 -5.17 2.69 9.51
N THR A 132 -5.78 2.30 10.63
CA THR A 132 -7.24 2.13 10.79
C THR A 132 -8.04 3.41 10.57
N GLU A 133 -7.45 4.59 10.82
CA GLU A 133 -8.11 5.88 10.62
C GLU A 133 -8.45 6.17 9.15
N ILE A 134 -7.63 5.69 8.21
CA ILE A 134 -7.90 5.87 6.79
C ILE A 134 -9.02 4.92 6.37
N LEU A 135 -8.89 3.64 6.67
CA LEU A 135 -9.85 2.63 6.19
C LEU A 135 -11.22 2.71 6.86
N SER A 136 -11.30 3.13 8.12
CA SER A 136 -12.58 3.27 8.83
C SER A 136 -13.56 4.19 8.10
N LYS A 137 -13.05 5.24 7.43
CA LYS A 137 -13.87 6.16 6.60
C LYS A 137 -14.50 5.51 5.37
N TRP A 138 -13.97 4.37 4.94
CA TRP A 138 -14.39 3.63 3.75
C TRP A 138 -14.86 2.21 4.10
N ALA A 139 -15.04 1.91 5.38
CA ALA A 139 -15.40 0.57 5.84
C ALA A 139 -16.72 0.08 5.22
N THR A 140 -17.72 0.95 5.12
CA THR A 140 -19.02 0.65 4.50
C THR A 140 -18.88 0.21 3.03
N ASP A 141 -17.91 0.76 2.30
CA ASP A 141 -17.67 0.42 0.90
C ASP A 141 -16.78 -0.82 0.72
N ILE A 142 -15.92 -1.15 1.69
CA ILE A 142 -14.88 -2.18 1.52
C ILE A 142 -15.25 -3.49 2.22
N VAL A 143 -15.77 -3.41 3.45
CA VAL A 143 -16.08 -4.58 4.29
C VAL A 143 -17.00 -5.59 3.59
N PRO A 144 -18.07 -5.19 2.87
CA PRO A 144 -18.90 -6.15 2.14
C PRO A 144 -18.13 -6.96 1.10
N TYR A 145 -17.18 -6.36 0.38
CA TYR A 145 -16.35 -7.08 -0.59
C TYR A 145 -15.32 -7.98 0.07
N VAL A 146 -14.73 -7.54 1.18
CA VAL A 146 -13.82 -8.40 1.99
C VAL A 146 -14.59 -9.63 2.48
N PHE A 147 -15.84 -9.46 2.93
CA PHE A 147 -16.72 -10.56 3.30
C PHE A 147 -16.97 -11.52 2.14
N LEU A 148 -17.27 -11.00 0.94
CA LEU A 148 -17.48 -11.85 -0.24
C LEU A 148 -16.21 -12.62 -0.61
N CYS A 149 -15.04 -11.97 -0.61
CA CYS A 149 -13.76 -12.60 -0.93
C CYS A 149 -13.39 -13.72 0.05
N LYS A 150 -13.61 -13.54 1.36
CA LYS A 150 -13.34 -14.61 2.35
C LYS A 150 -14.32 -15.79 2.28
N CYS A 151 -15.51 -15.60 1.68
CA CYS A 151 -16.51 -16.66 1.53
C CYS A 151 -16.35 -17.44 0.22
N GLN A 152 -15.36 -17.11 -0.62
CA GLN A 152 -15.12 -17.82 -1.86
C GLN A 152 -14.66 -19.25 -1.59
N SER A 153 -15.27 -20.21 -2.28
CA SER A 153 -14.81 -21.60 -2.26
C SER A 153 -13.56 -21.75 -3.12
N VAL A 154 -12.55 -22.42 -2.59
CA VAL A 154 -11.32 -22.77 -3.31
C VAL A 154 -11.29 -24.28 -3.54
N ALA A 155 -10.82 -24.72 -4.71
CA ALA A 155 -10.65 -26.15 -5.00
C ALA A 155 -9.71 -26.82 -3.99
N LYS A 156 -9.94 -28.10 -3.67
CA LYS A 156 -9.19 -28.81 -2.62
C LYS A 156 -7.69 -28.92 -2.90
N ASP A 157 -7.29 -28.86 -4.16
CA ASP A 157 -5.92 -28.98 -4.66
C ASP A 157 -5.26 -27.62 -4.99
N ASP A 158 -6.00 -26.50 -4.91
CA ASP A 158 -5.45 -25.16 -5.16
C ASP A 158 -4.82 -24.55 -3.90
N GLU A 159 -3.57 -24.90 -3.63
CA GLU A 159 -2.77 -24.34 -2.54
C GLU A 159 -2.55 -22.82 -2.64
N THR A 160 -2.58 -22.26 -3.85
CA THR A 160 -2.41 -20.81 -4.05
C THR A 160 -3.68 -20.06 -3.67
N GLY A 161 -4.84 -20.58 -4.08
CA GLY A 161 -6.14 -20.07 -3.67
C GLY A 161 -6.34 -20.14 -2.16
N LYS A 162 -5.92 -21.24 -1.50
CA LYS A 162 -6.03 -21.38 -0.04
C LYS A 162 -5.24 -20.30 0.71
N LYS A 163 -3.98 -20.07 0.33
CA LYS A 163 -3.15 -18.99 0.92
C LYS A 163 -3.77 -17.61 0.70
N ARG A 164 -4.39 -17.39 -0.46
CA ARG A 164 -5.10 -16.13 -0.75
C ARG A 164 -6.33 -15.98 0.13
N LEU A 165 -7.07 -17.06 0.36
CA LEU A 165 -8.24 -17.10 1.24
C LEU A 165 -7.86 -16.81 2.70
N GLU A 166 -6.82 -17.48 3.21
CA GLU A 166 -6.23 -17.19 4.53
C GLU A 166 -5.87 -15.69 4.65
N MET A 167 -5.28 -15.12 3.59
CA MET A 167 -4.95 -13.71 3.60
C MET A 167 -6.17 -12.78 3.69
N TRP A 168 -7.30 -13.17 3.09
CA TRP A 168 -8.58 -12.45 3.20
C TRP A 168 -9.21 -12.61 4.58
N GLU A 169 -9.11 -13.79 5.19
CA GLU A 169 -9.59 -14.06 6.55
C GLU A 169 -8.83 -13.25 7.60
N GLU A 170 -7.51 -13.14 7.47
CA GLU A 170 -6.69 -12.27 8.32
C GLU A 170 -7.10 -10.80 8.16
N LEU A 171 -7.29 -10.33 6.92
CA LEU A 171 -7.75 -8.95 6.66
C LEU A 171 -9.14 -8.71 7.27
N TRP A 172 -10.06 -9.67 7.15
CA TRP A 172 -11.38 -9.59 7.77
C TRP A 172 -11.28 -9.44 9.28
N SER A 173 -10.42 -10.24 9.92
CA SER A 173 -10.20 -10.21 11.37
C SER A 173 -9.63 -8.87 11.84
N ASP A 174 -8.74 -8.27 11.05
CA ASP A 174 -8.18 -6.93 11.32
C ASP A 174 -9.24 -5.82 11.18
N LEU A 175 -10.15 -5.93 10.20
CA LEU A 175 -11.16 -4.90 9.92
C LEU A 175 -12.39 -4.99 10.83
N VAL A 176 -12.75 -6.20 11.27
CA VAL A 176 -13.96 -6.46 12.07
C VAL A 176 -13.60 -7.30 13.31
N PRO A 177 -12.87 -6.70 14.28
CA PRO A 177 -12.51 -7.38 15.51
C PRO A 177 -13.78 -7.74 16.31
N GLY A 178 -13.96 -9.03 16.61
CA GLY A 178 -15.11 -9.55 17.38
C GLY A 178 -16.13 -10.38 16.59
N SER A 179 -15.98 -10.53 15.28
CA SER A 179 -16.89 -11.33 14.44
C SER A 179 -16.67 -12.85 14.51
N SER A 180 -15.62 -13.33 15.17
CA SER A 180 -15.36 -14.76 15.42
C SER A 180 -16.37 -15.44 16.35
N ALA A 181 -17.36 -14.70 16.87
CA ALA A 181 -18.40 -15.18 17.78
C ALA A 181 -19.77 -15.43 17.11
N CYS A 182 -19.92 -15.18 15.81
CA CYS A 182 -21.20 -15.37 15.11
C CYS A 182 -21.03 -16.01 13.73
N PHE A 183 -20.51 -17.23 13.67
CA PHE A 183 -20.85 -18.23 12.63
C PHE A 183 -20.63 -19.63 13.20
#